data_AF-A0AA95ML94-F1
#
_entry.id   AF-A0AA95ML94-F1
#
_cell.length_a   1.000
_cell.length_b   1.000
_cell.length_c   1.000
_cell.angle_alpha   90.00
_cell.angle_beta   90.00
_cell.angle_gamma   90.00
#
_symmetry.space_group_name_H-M   'P 1'
#
loop_
_entity.id
_entity.type
_entity.pdbx_description
1 polymer ?
#
loop_
_entity_poly.entity_id
_entity_poly.type
_entity_poly.pdbx_seq_one_letter_code
_entity_poly.pdbx_strand_id
1 'polypeptide(L)'
;MITKFFSDIHNAIFHPLKSWAEQSTGNWNILIGVGFLLLMGSAIFAYVFHKKMGPADERTNNISLKSAYCVLWAILLCDMIFPKDDMWTIFFLFKYALAFLAGGIYLAVQYKKDFL
;
A
#
# COMPACT_ATOMS: atom_id res chain seq x y z
N MET A 1 5.31 -23.75 -18.40
CA MET A 1 3.83 -23.66 -18.48
C MET A 1 3.27 -22.76 -17.39
N ILE A 2 3.58 -23.01 -16.10
CA ILE A 2 3.14 -22.15 -14.97
C ILE A 2 3.66 -20.70 -15.07
N THR A 3 4.92 -20.51 -15.45
CA THR A 3 5.52 -19.16 -15.62
C THR A 3 4.84 -18.33 -16.70
N LYS A 4 4.43 -18.98 -17.80
CA LYS A 4 3.69 -18.33 -18.90
C LYS A 4 2.29 -17.91 -18.46
N PHE A 5 1.60 -18.75 -17.71
CA PHE A 5 0.28 -18.43 -17.15
C PHE A 5 0.31 -17.20 -16.22
N PHE A 6 1.28 -17.13 -15.30
CA PHE A 6 1.44 -15.95 -14.44
C PHE A 6 1.83 -14.70 -15.24
N SER A 7 2.68 -14.83 -16.25
CA SER A 7 3.04 -13.74 -17.16
C SER A 7 1.82 -13.23 -17.94
N ASP A 8 0.98 -14.11 -18.44
CA ASP A 8 -0.20 -13.75 -19.24
C ASP A 8 -1.25 -13.03 -18.37
N ILE A 9 -1.46 -13.47 -17.13
CA ILE A 9 -2.33 -12.79 -16.15
C ILE A 9 -1.78 -11.41 -15.80
N HIS A 10 -0.48 -11.33 -15.48
CA HIS A 10 0.17 -10.08 -15.13
C HIS A 10 0.05 -9.06 -16.26
N ASN A 11 0.29 -9.50 -17.51
CA ASN A 11 0.12 -8.66 -18.68
C ASN A 11 -1.36 -8.25 -18.85
N ALA A 12 -2.31 -9.15 -18.71
CA ALA A 12 -3.75 -8.83 -18.83
C ALA A 12 -4.22 -7.79 -17.80
N ILE A 13 -3.67 -7.79 -16.58
CA ILE A 13 -4.03 -6.86 -15.51
C ILE A 13 -3.38 -5.48 -15.72
N PHE A 14 -2.08 -5.43 -16.03
CA PHE A 14 -1.33 -4.18 -16.03
C PHE A 14 -1.20 -3.52 -17.41
N HIS A 15 -1.30 -4.27 -18.51
CA HIS A 15 -1.20 -3.73 -19.86
C HIS A 15 -2.28 -2.68 -20.20
N PRO A 16 -3.57 -2.87 -19.83
CA PRO A 16 -4.58 -1.84 -20.09
C PRO A 16 -4.28 -0.53 -19.33
N LEU A 17 -3.83 -0.65 -18.07
CA LEU A 17 -3.47 0.50 -17.25
C LEU A 17 -2.26 1.24 -17.82
N LYS A 18 -1.24 0.49 -18.25
CA LYS A 18 -0.05 1.03 -18.92
C LYS A 18 -0.41 1.76 -20.21
N SER A 19 -1.15 1.10 -21.10
CA SER A 19 -1.55 1.68 -22.38
C SER A 19 -2.35 2.97 -22.20
N TRP A 20 -3.24 3.00 -21.20
CA TRP A 20 -3.98 4.23 -20.86
C TRP A 20 -3.08 5.32 -20.29
N ALA A 21 -2.16 4.99 -19.39
CA ALA A 21 -1.25 5.94 -18.77
C ALA A 21 -0.29 6.58 -19.78
N GLU A 22 0.21 5.79 -20.73
CA GLU A 22 1.14 6.23 -21.77
C GLU A 22 0.45 7.01 -22.91
N GLN A 23 -0.88 6.97 -22.98
CA GLN A 23 -1.65 7.70 -23.99
C GLN A 23 -1.47 9.22 -23.91
N SER A 24 -1.22 9.76 -22.71
CA SER A 24 -0.91 11.18 -22.54
C SER A 24 -0.19 11.46 -21.22
N THR A 25 0.61 12.53 -21.18
CA THR A 25 1.20 13.04 -19.92
C THR A 25 0.14 13.38 -18.87
N GLY A 26 -1.07 13.77 -19.29
CA GLY A 26 -2.19 14.03 -18.39
C GLY A 26 -2.61 12.77 -17.62
N ASN A 27 -2.78 11.65 -18.32
CA ASN A 27 -3.16 10.37 -17.70
C ASN A 27 -2.10 9.88 -16.72
N TRP A 28 -0.83 9.99 -17.11
CA TRP A 28 0.29 9.67 -16.22
C TRP A 28 0.26 10.52 -14.93
N ASN A 29 0.04 11.82 -15.07
CA ASN A 29 -0.03 12.73 -13.92
C ASN A 29 -1.24 12.46 -13.01
N ILE A 30 -2.36 11.98 -13.56
CA ILE A 30 -3.51 11.55 -12.76
C ILE A 30 -3.11 10.38 -11.84
N LEU A 31 -2.36 9.39 -12.35
CA LEU A 31 -1.91 8.26 -11.52
C LEU A 31 -0.98 8.71 -10.40
N ILE A 32 -0.05 9.62 -10.71
CA ILE A 32 0.83 10.21 -9.69
C ILE A 32 0.00 10.97 -8.66
N GLY A 33 -0.92 11.83 -9.10
CA GLY A 33 -1.74 12.65 -8.20
C GLY A 33 -2.61 11.81 -7.27
N VAL A 34 -3.32 10.81 -7.82
CA VAL A 34 -4.14 9.89 -7.03
C VAL A 34 -3.27 9.04 -6.11
N GLY A 35 -2.16 8.50 -6.60
CA GLY A 35 -1.22 7.72 -5.79
C GLY A 35 -0.64 8.53 -4.64
N PHE A 36 -0.34 9.81 -4.87
CA PHE A 36 0.20 10.70 -3.85
C PHE A 36 -0.84 11.06 -2.80
N LEU A 37 -2.07 11.37 -3.21
CA LEU A 37 -3.19 11.60 -2.28
C LEU A 37 -3.45 10.35 -1.42
N LEU A 38 -3.40 9.15 -2.02
CA LEU A 38 -3.55 7.90 -1.29
C LEU A 38 -2.39 7.67 -0.31
N LEU A 39 -1.15 7.93 -0.73
CA LEU A 39 0.03 7.81 0.14
C LEU A 39 -0.08 8.76 1.33
N MET A 40 -0.34 10.03 1.09
CA MET A 40 -0.47 11.02 2.17
C MET A 40 -1.65 10.71 3.08
N GLY A 41 -2.81 10.36 2.51
CA GLY A 41 -3.99 9.98 3.27
C GLY A 41 -3.75 8.76 4.15
N SER A 42 -3.12 7.71 3.62
CA SER A 42 -2.80 6.49 4.37
C SER A 42 -1.74 6.73 5.46
N ALA A 43 -0.72 7.53 5.18
CA ALA A 43 0.30 7.90 6.16
C ALA A 43 -0.30 8.72 7.31
N ILE A 44 -1.12 9.74 7.00
CA ILE A 44 -1.82 10.54 8.02
C ILE A 44 -2.75 9.63 8.83
N PHE A 45 -3.52 8.76 8.18
CA PHE A 45 -4.40 7.82 8.84
C PHE A 45 -3.66 6.90 9.82
N ALA A 46 -2.57 6.27 9.37
CA ALA A 46 -1.73 5.43 10.21
C ALA A 46 -1.12 6.22 11.38
N TYR A 47 -0.64 7.44 11.14
CA TYR A 47 -0.09 8.32 12.16
C TYR A 47 -1.12 8.71 13.22
N VAL A 48 -2.33 9.08 12.81
CA VAL A 48 -3.42 9.45 13.73
C VAL A 48 -3.74 8.28 14.66
N PHE A 49 -3.89 7.07 14.12
CA PHE A 49 -4.19 5.90 14.96
C PHE A 49 -3.00 5.48 15.81
N HIS A 50 -1.77 5.59 15.31
CA HIS A 50 -0.57 5.37 16.11
C HIS A 50 -0.54 6.33 17.32
N LYS A 51 -0.81 7.62 17.11
CA LYS A 51 -0.86 8.61 18.19
C LYS A 51 -2.00 8.35 19.18
N LYS A 52 -3.14 7.87 18.70
CA LYS A 52 -4.30 7.52 19.54
C LYS A 52 -4.05 6.34 20.47
N MET A 53 -3.06 5.49 20.21
CA MET A 53 -2.73 4.36 21.11
C MET A 53 -2.11 4.79 22.43
N GLY A 54 -1.49 5.97 22.48
CA GLY A 54 -0.87 6.49 23.68
C GLY A 54 0.66 6.32 23.71
N PRO A 55 1.29 6.56 24.87
CA PRO A 55 2.73 6.49 25.03
C PRO A 55 3.26 5.06 24.90
N ALA A 56 4.57 4.93 24.65
CA ALA A 56 5.21 3.63 24.55
C ALA A 56 5.18 2.89 25.90
N ASP A 57 4.47 1.78 25.94
CA ASP A 57 4.44 0.79 27.01
C ASP A 57 4.51 -0.63 26.40
N GLU A 58 4.54 -1.68 27.22
CA GLU A 58 4.64 -3.07 26.75
C GLU A 58 3.48 -3.46 25.80
N ARG A 59 2.28 -2.97 26.08
CA ARG A 59 1.07 -3.21 25.28
C ARG A 59 1.18 -2.55 23.91
N THR A 60 1.50 -1.27 23.88
CA THR A 60 1.60 -0.45 22.68
C THR A 60 2.75 -0.91 21.80
N ASN A 61 3.85 -1.38 22.39
CA ASN A 61 4.95 -1.96 21.63
C ASN A 61 4.54 -3.24 20.88
N ASN A 62 3.77 -4.13 21.52
CA ASN A 62 3.24 -5.34 20.87
C ASN A 62 2.26 -4.99 19.73
N ILE A 63 1.39 -4.00 19.94
CA ILE A 63 0.48 -3.50 18.90
C ILE A 63 1.26 -2.92 17.72
N SER A 64 2.27 -2.08 17.97
CA SER A 64 3.13 -1.51 16.94
C SER A 64 3.89 -2.58 16.17
N LEU A 65 4.37 -3.63 16.84
CA LEU A 65 5.06 -4.74 16.20
C LEU A 65 4.14 -5.54 15.26
N LYS A 66 2.90 -5.81 15.69
CA LYS A 66 1.90 -6.46 14.83
C LYS A 66 1.49 -5.58 13.66
N SER A 67 1.36 -4.27 13.87
CA SER A 67 1.12 -3.31 12.78
C SER A 67 2.26 -3.32 11.77
N ALA A 68 3.50 -3.24 12.23
CA ALA A 68 4.69 -3.32 11.39
C ALA A 68 4.77 -4.65 10.62
N TYR A 69 4.33 -5.75 11.23
CA TYR A 69 4.21 -7.05 10.56
C TYR A 69 3.18 -7.02 9.42
N CYS A 70 2.02 -6.37 9.62
CA CYS A 70 1.04 -6.15 8.55
C CYS A 70 1.60 -5.29 7.41
N VAL A 71 2.34 -4.22 7.74
CA VAL A 71 3.03 -3.36 6.76
C VAL A 71 4.04 -4.18 5.95
N LEU A 72 4.87 -4.98 6.62
CA LEU A 72 5.87 -5.83 5.97
C LEU A 72 5.23 -6.82 4.99
N TRP A 73 4.18 -7.51 5.41
CA TRP A 73 3.44 -8.42 4.51
C TRP A 73 2.83 -7.70 3.32
N ALA A 74 2.27 -6.51 3.50
CA ALA A 74 1.73 -5.72 2.40
C ALA A 74 2.81 -5.35 1.39
N ILE A 75 4.00 -4.95 1.84
CA ILE A 75 5.16 -4.66 0.97
C ILE A 75 5.56 -5.90 0.18
N LEU A 76 5.70 -7.05 0.84
CA LEU A 76 6.11 -8.31 0.19
C LEU A 76 5.08 -8.75 -0.87
N LEU A 77 3.79 -8.66 -0.55
CA LEU A 77 2.73 -8.96 -1.51
C LEU A 77 2.77 -8.01 -2.72
N CYS A 78 2.98 -6.71 -2.48
CA CYS A 78 3.12 -5.75 -3.57
C CYS A 78 4.36 -6.04 -4.43
N ASP A 79 5.50 -6.41 -3.85
CA ASP A 79 6.72 -6.75 -4.59
C ASP A 79 6.60 -8.05 -5.41
N MET A 80 5.68 -8.93 -5.03
CA MET A 80 5.32 -10.13 -5.80
C MET A 80 4.33 -9.85 -6.92
N ILE A 81 3.40 -8.91 -6.72
CA ILE A 81 2.28 -8.65 -7.64
C ILE A 81 2.61 -7.56 -8.66
N PHE A 82 3.29 -6.49 -8.26
CA PHE A 82 3.51 -5.32 -9.13
C PHE A 82 4.63 -5.53 -10.15
N PRO A 83 4.48 -4.99 -11.37
CA PRO A 83 5.53 -5.04 -12.39
C PRO A 83 6.75 -4.24 -11.93
N LYS A 84 7.94 -4.75 -12.28
CA LYS A 84 9.22 -4.13 -11.92
C LYS A 84 9.83 -3.30 -13.04
N ASP A 85 9.48 -3.61 -14.29
CA ASP A 85 10.07 -2.97 -15.47
C ASP A 85 9.23 -1.77 -15.94
N ASP A 86 7.90 -1.89 -15.85
CA ASP A 86 6.95 -0.91 -16.36
C ASP A 86 6.33 -0.06 -15.25
N MET A 87 6.29 1.27 -15.46
CA MET A 87 5.68 2.25 -14.53
C MET A 87 6.13 2.10 -13.08
N TRP A 88 7.36 1.62 -12.87
CA TRP A 88 7.86 1.22 -11.55
C TRP A 88 7.70 2.31 -10.49
N THR A 89 7.96 3.58 -10.82
CA THR A 89 7.78 4.71 -9.89
C THR A 89 6.35 4.86 -9.38
N ILE A 90 5.36 4.61 -10.25
CA ILE A 90 3.93 4.67 -9.90
C ILE A 90 3.59 3.49 -8.99
N PHE A 91 4.00 2.28 -9.34
CA PHE A 91 3.73 1.11 -8.49
C PHE A 91 4.47 1.15 -7.16
N PHE A 92 5.66 1.73 -7.13
CA PHE A 92 6.40 2.01 -5.90
C PHE A 92 5.60 2.95 -4.99
N LEU A 93 5.01 4.02 -5.53
CA LEU A 93 4.15 4.93 -4.79
C LEU A 93 2.92 4.21 -4.21
N PHE A 94 2.21 3.45 -5.03
CA PHE A 94 1.05 2.66 -4.58
C PHE A 94 1.42 1.59 -3.56
N LYS A 95 2.60 0.96 -3.68
CA LYS A 95 3.10 -0.04 -2.73
C LYS A 95 3.14 0.52 -1.31
N TYR A 96 3.79 1.67 -1.11
CA TYR A 96 3.88 2.27 0.22
C TYR A 96 2.55 2.83 0.70
N ALA A 97 1.70 3.33 -0.21
CA ALA A 97 0.36 3.77 0.14
C ALA A 97 -0.49 2.61 0.70
N LEU A 98 -0.47 1.45 0.04
CA LEU A 98 -1.15 0.24 0.51
C LEU A 98 -0.53 -0.31 1.79
N ALA A 99 0.79 -0.25 1.93
CA ALA A 99 1.49 -0.69 3.13
C ALA A 99 1.09 0.14 4.36
N PHE A 100 1.11 1.48 4.26
CA PHE A 100 0.64 2.35 5.33
C PHE A 100 -0.84 2.15 5.62
N LEU A 101 -1.66 1.94 4.58
CA LEU A 101 -3.08 1.67 4.77
C LEU A 101 -3.31 0.37 5.54
N ALA A 102 -2.58 -0.71 5.21
CA ALA A 102 -2.68 -1.99 5.91
C ALA A 102 -2.32 -1.87 7.40
N GLY A 103 -1.19 -1.22 7.72
CA GLY A 103 -0.79 -0.95 9.11
C GLY A 103 -1.78 -0.04 9.83
N GLY A 104 -2.26 1.01 9.15
CA GLY A 104 -3.26 1.92 9.68
C GLY A 104 -4.60 1.23 9.97
N ILE A 105 -5.06 0.34 9.08
CA ILE A 105 -6.30 -0.42 9.28
C ILE A 105 -6.16 -1.34 10.49
N TYR A 106 -5.02 -2.04 10.61
CA TYR A 106 -4.75 -2.85 11.78
C TYR A 106 -4.85 -2.03 13.07
N LEU A 107 -4.19 -0.86 13.11
CA LEU A 107 -4.27 0.05 14.25
C LEU A 107 -5.70 0.54 14.50
N ALA A 108 -6.46 0.90 13.46
CA ALA A 108 -7.84 1.34 13.61
C ALA A 108 -8.76 0.24 14.19
N VAL A 109 -8.59 -0.99 13.74
CA VAL A 109 -9.32 -2.16 14.26
C VAL A 109 -8.94 -2.42 15.71
N GLN A 110 -7.64 -2.37 16.04
CA GLN A 110 -7.19 -2.55 17.42
C GLN A 110 -7.70 -1.44 18.33
N TYR A 111 -7.68 -0.18 17.88
CA TYR A 111 -8.20 0.96 18.63
C TYR A 111 -9.69 0.78 18.95
N LYS A 112 -10.48 0.31 17.97
CA LYS A 112 -11.88 -0.03 18.22
C LYS A 112 -12.00 -1.08 19.31
N LYS A 113 -11.31 -2.21 19.19
CA LYS A 113 -11.39 -3.31 20.18
C LYS A 113 -11.02 -2.90 21.60
N ASP A 114 -10.07 -1.97 21.75
CA ASP A 114 -9.55 -1.59 23.06
C ASP A 114 -10.35 -0.45 23.72
N PHE A 115 -11.06 0.38 22.95
CA PHE A 115 -11.66 1.63 23.45
C PHE A 115 -13.12 1.88 23.07
N LEU A 116 -13.72 1.07 22.17
CA LEU A 116 -15.11 1.18 21.72
C LEU A 116 -15.85 -0.15 21.85
#